data_AF-A0AA40NE32-F1
#
_entry.id   AF-A0AA40NE32-F1
#
_cell.length_a   1.000
_cell.length_b   1.000
_cell.length_c   1.000
_cell.angle_alpha   90.00
_cell.angle_beta   90.00
_cell.angle_gamma   90.00
#
_symmetry.space_group_name_H-M   'P 1'
#
loop_
_entity.id
_entity.type
_entity.pdbx_description
1 polymer ?
#
loop_
_entity_poly.entity_id
_entity_poly.type
_entity_poly.pdbx_seq_one_letter_code
_entity_poly.pdbx_strand_id
1 'polypeptide(L)'
;MMKTILTFLGAVLLLCSSSAWAINCYKDVVNGQTSFGVELPSFTVPSNAVLGSKIWESSDINVTVYCDGATGWSTSNQTEDIFAWIKLTAKNSADVLNNPLFTFGVTYNGVDHEGIDEGIDTGACLDTFEQYYDGIWHDPVCN
;
A
#
# COMPACT_ATOMS: atom_id res chain seq x y z
N MET A 1 10.03 -19.12 -38.65
CA MET A 1 10.71 -17.85 -38.31
C MET A 1 9.80 -16.85 -37.61
N MET A 2 8.63 -16.51 -38.15
CA MET A 2 7.74 -15.47 -37.57
C MET A 2 7.28 -15.77 -36.13
N LYS A 3 6.98 -17.04 -35.81
CA LYS A 3 6.55 -17.46 -34.46
C LYS A 3 7.66 -17.25 -33.42
N THR A 4 8.90 -17.58 -33.75
CA THR A 4 10.08 -17.42 -32.89
C THR A 4 10.39 -15.94 -32.61
N ILE A 5 10.18 -15.07 -33.60
CA ILE A 5 10.34 -13.62 -33.47
C ILE A 5 9.29 -13.04 -32.53
N LEU A 6 8.02 -13.47 -32.63
CA LEU A 6 6.97 -13.03 -31.71
C LEU A 6 7.23 -13.51 -30.27
N THR A 7 7.70 -14.75 -30.07
CA THR A 7 8.04 -15.24 -28.72
C THR A 7 9.21 -14.46 -28.11
N PHE A 8 10.21 -14.13 -28.92
CA PHE A 8 11.35 -13.35 -28.47
C PHE A 8 10.96 -11.90 -28.14
N LEU A 9 10.11 -11.28 -28.97
CA LEU A 9 9.59 -9.94 -28.71
C LEU A 9 8.73 -9.88 -27.44
N GLY A 10 7.91 -10.91 -27.20
CA GLY A 10 7.15 -11.06 -25.95
C GLY A 10 8.06 -11.23 -24.73
N ALA A 11 9.15 -11.99 -24.85
CA ALA A 11 10.13 -12.15 -23.77
C ALA A 11 10.91 -10.85 -23.47
N VAL A 12 11.22 -10.04 -24.49
CA VAL A 12 11.89 -8.74 -24.33
C VAL A 12 10.95 -7.71 -23.66
N LEU A 13 9.65 -7.74 -23.97
CA LEU A 13 8.66 -6.87 -23.32
C LEU A 13 8.48 -7.18 -21.82
N LEU A 14 8.68 -8.44 -21.39
CA LEU A 14 8.69 -8.83 -19.98
C LEU A 14 9.94 -8.30 -19.25
N LEU A 15 11.05 -8.07 -19.94
CA LEU A 15 12.27 -7.47 -19.36
C LEU A 15 12.15 -5.96 -19.16
N CYS A 16 11.20 -5.30 -19.84
CA CYS A 16 10.86 -3.89 -19.62
C CYS A 16 9.85 -3.68 -18.49
N SER A 17 9.70 -4.66 -17.59
CA SER A 17 8.97 -4.48 -16.34
C SER A 17 9.64 -3.34 -15.56
N SER A 18 9.02 -2.16 -15.58
CA SER A 18 9.47 -1.00 -14.82
C SER A 18 9.66 -1.43 -13.36
N SER A 19 10.86 -1.22 -12.83
CA SER A 19 11.10 -1.31 -11.39
C SER A 19 10.07 -0.41 -10.71
N ALA A 20 9.18 -0.97 -9.89
CA ALA A 20 8.55 -0.19 -8.83
C ALA A 20 9.69 0.27 -7.93
N TRP A 21 9.73 1.56 -7.61
CA TRP A 21 10.85 2.13 -6.88
C TRP A 21 10.77 1.59 -5.46
N ALA A 22 11.73 0.74 -5.10
CA ALA A 22 11.67 0.00 -3.85
C ALA A 22 12.14 0.93 -2.74
N ILE A 23 11.22 1.71 -2.18
CA ILE A 23 11.42 2.30 -0.86
C ILE A 23 11.46 1.19 0.18
N ASN A 24 12.37 1.34 1.14
CA ASN A 24 12.53 0.39 2.23
C ASN A 24 11.65 0.82 3.41
N CYS A 25 10.43 0.30 3.45
CA CYS A 25 9.51 0.52 4.56
C CYS A 25 9.55 -0.64 5.56
N TYR A 26 9.60 -0.33 6.86
CA TYR A 26 9.62 -1.31 7.95
C TYR A 26 8.87 -0.81 9.19
N LYS A 27 8.28 -1.77 9.92
CA LYS A 27 7.57 -1.52 11.18
C LYS A 27 8.52 -1.57 12.38
N ASP A 28 8.38 -0.59 13.27
CA ASP A 28 9.06 -0.41 14.58
C ASP A 28 10.60 -0.31 14.58
N VAL A 29 11.30 -1.21 13.89
CA VAL A 29 12.77 -1.30 13.86
C VAL A 29 13.28 -1.48 12.44
N VAL A 30 14.51 -1.02 12.16
CA VAL A 30 15.16 -1.13 10.84
C VAL A 30 15.11 -2.57 10.33
N ASN A 31 14.60 -2.76 9.10
CA ASN A 31 14.35 -4.06 8.47
C ASN A 31 13.35 -4.96 9.23
N GLY A 32 12.47 -4.37 10.03
CA GLY A 32 11.35 -5.03 10.68
C GLY A 32 10.29 -5.53 9.69
N GLN A 33 9.16 -5.97 10.22
CA GLN A 33 8.08 -6.50 9.38
C GLN A 33 7.47 -5.41 8.50
N THR A 34 7.07 -5.79 7.28
CA THR A 34 6.40 -4.89 6.32
C THR A 34 4.90 -5.18 6.19
N SER A 35 4.40 -6.12 6.98
CA SER A 35 2.99 -6.48 7.03
C SER A 35 2.55 -6.59 8.48
N PHE A 36 1.31 -6.20 8.72
CA PHE A 36 0.65 -6.30 10.00
C PHE A 36 -0.72 -6.95 9.77
N GLY A 37 -1.11 -7.85 10.67
CA GLY A 37 -2.38 -8.55 10.59
C GLY A 37 -2.99 -8.62 11.98
N VAL A 38 -4.31 -8.52 12.04
CA VAL A 38 -5.09 -8.64 13.27
C VAL A 38 -6.09 -9.76 13.09
N GLU A 39 -6.20 -10.62 14.09
CA GLU A 39 -7.24 -11.63 14.14
C GLU A 39 -8.54 -10.99 14.62
N LEU A 40 -9.60 -11.16 13.83
CA LEU A 40 -10.92 -10.71 14.22
C LEU A 40 -11.50 -11.66 15.27
N PRO A 41 -12.03 -11.14 16.40
CA PRO A 41 -12.69 -11.99 17.38
C PRO A 41 -13.95 -12.60 16.77
N SER A 42 -14.43 -13.70 17.36
CA SER A 42 -15.73 -14.24 16.98
C SER A 42 -16.82 -13.21 17.27
N PHE A 43 -17.66 -12.92 16.27
CA PHE A 43 -18.81 -12.02 16.41
C PHE A 43 -20.05 -12.65 15.79
N THR A 44 -21.22 -12.11 16.13
CA THR A 44 -22.50 -12.51 15.54
C THR A 44 -23.17 -11.28 14.98
N VAL A 45 -23.65 -11.37 13.74
CA VAL A 45 -24.41 -10.28 13.11
C VAL A 45 -25.75 -10.14 13.83
N PRO A 46 -26.09 -8.97 14.39
CA PRO A 46 -27.38 -8.76 15.03
C PRO A 46 -28.53 -8.95 14.03
N SER A 47 -29.62 -9.58 14.46
CA SER A 47 -30.78 -9.82 13.58
C SER A 47 -31.51 -8.54 13.16
N ASN A 48 -31.24 -7.43 13.84
CA ASN A 48 -31.79 -6.10 13.58
C ASN A 48 -30.77 -5.15 12.93
N ALA A 49 -29.65 -5.67 12.41
CA ALA A 49 -28.68 -4.85 11.70
C ALA A 49 -29.32 -4.16 10.49
N VAL A 50 -29.06 -2.87 10.34
CA VAL A 50 -29.51 -2.09 9.18
C VAL A 50 -28.51 -2.31 8.06
N LEU A 51 -28.99 -2.52 6.83
CA LEU A 51 -28.11 -2.66 5.67
C LEU A 51 -27.20 -1.42 5.53
N GLY A 52 -25.91 -1.67 5.33
CA GLY A 52 -24.88 -0.63 5.26
C GLY A 52 -24.42 -0.06 6.60
N SER A 53 -24.92 -0.56 7.73
CA SER A 53 -24.41 -0.16 9.05
C SER A 53 -23.17 -0.95 9.45
N LYS A 54 -22.24 -0.27 10.14
CA LYS A 54 -21.09 -0.91 10.79
C LYS A 54 -21.59 -1.70 12.00
N ILE A 55 -21.47 -3.03 11.95
CA ILE A 55 -21.95 -3.94 13.01
C ILE A 55 -20.86 -4.27 14.05
N TRP A 56 -19.60 -4.01 13.70
CA TRP A 56 -18.43 -4.23 14.55
C TRP A 56 -17.28 -3.36 14.08
N GLU A 57 -16.48 -2.87 15.02
CA GLU A 57 -15.24 -2.12 14.77
C GLU A 57 -14.24 -2.50 15.86
N SER A 58 -12.96 -2.63 15.50
CA SER A 58 -11.91 -2.80 16.51
C SER A 58 -11.67 -1.49 17.26
N SER A 59 -10.94 -1.55 18.38
CA SER A 59 -10.27 -0.35 18.86
C SER A 59 -9.27 0.16 17.82
N ASP A 60 -8.90 1.44 17.91
CA ASP A 60 -7.85 2.02 17.10
C ASP A 60 -6.54 1.22 17.23
N ILE A 61 -5.90 1.00 16.08
CA ILE A 61 -4.62 0.29 15.98
C ILE A 61 -3.58 1.29 15.49
N ASN A 62 -2.62 1.61 16.37
CA ASN A 62 -1.50 2.48 16.02
C ASN A 62 -0.32 1.63 15.53
N VAL A 63 0.10 1.87 14.28
CA VAL A 63 1.26 1.22 13.68
C VAL A 63 2.27 2.30 13.31
N THR A 64 3.49 2.18 13.82
CA THR A 64 4.58 3.08 13.42
C THR A 64 5.37 2.43 12.30
N VAL A 65 5.40 3.10 11.15
CA VAL A 65 6.13 2.67 9.95
C VAL A 65 7.20 3.71 9.65
N TYR A 66 8.39 3.24 9.33
CA TYR A 66 9.50 4.05 8.85
C TYR A 66 9.79 3.64 7.41
N CYS A 67 10.03 4.61 6.54
CA CYS A 67 10.38 4.38 5.15
C CYS A 67 11.65 5.17 4.82
N ASP A 68 12.64 4.50 4.23
CA ASP A 68 13.91 5.09 3.79
C ASP A 68 14.38 4.54 2.44
N GLY A 69 15.50 5.08 1.94
CA GLY A 69 16.20 4.49 0.79
C GLY A 69 15.48 4.62 -0.55
N ALA A 70 14.75 5.72 -0.80
CA ALA A 70 14.21 6.00 -2.14
C ALA A 70 15.34 6.09 -3.17
N THR A 71 15.45 5.08 -4.04
CA THR A 71 16.59 4.90 -4.94
C THR A 71 16.49 5.64 -6.27
N GLY A 72 15.45 6.44 -6.50
CA GLY A 72 15.17 6.99 -7.84
C GLY A 72 15.17 8.50 -7.97
N TRP A 73 15.71 9.25 -7.01
CA TRP A 73 15.78 10.71 -7.12
C TRP A 73 16.25 11.17 -8.51
N SER A 74 15.48 12.07 -9.11
CA SER A 74 15.88 12.83 -10.30
C SER A 74 15.37 14.26 -10.19
N THR A 75 15.95 15.19 -10.94
CA THR A 75 15.46 16.57 -11.00
C THR A 75 13.98 16.67 -11.40
N SER A 76 13.47 15.69 -12.16
CA SER A 76 12.06 15.58 -12.55
C SER A 76 11.18 14.78 -11.59
N ASN A 77 11.75 14.06 -10.63
CA ASN A 77 11.03 13.19 -9.70
C ASN A 77 11.74 13.22 -8.33
N GLN A 78 11.44 14.25 -7.56
CA GLN A 78 12.17 14.61 -6.33
C GLN A 78 11.58 13.96 -5.07
N THR A 79 10.38 13.38 -5.18
CA THR A 79 9.61 12.85 -4.06
C THR A 79 8.97 11.51 -4.40
N GLU A 80 8.75 10.70 -3.37
CA GLU A 80 7.95 9.48 -3.45
C GLU A 80 6.82 9.53 -2.41
N ASP A 81 5.58 9.43 -2.87
CA ASP A 81 4.40 9.36 -2.00
C ASP A 81 4.28 7.97 -1.37
N ILE A 82 3.93 7.93 -0.09
CA ILE A 82 3.87 6.70 0.68
C ILE A 82 2.41 6.24 0.77
N PHE A 83 2.16 5.01 0.30
CA PHE A 83 0.84 4.39 0.36
C PHE A 83 0.84 3.17 1.28
N ALA A 84 -0.24 3.01 2.05
CA ALA A 84 -0.54 1.80 2.80
C ALA A 84 -1.50 0.90 1.99
N TRP A 85 -1.25 -0.40 1.92
CA TRP A 85 -2.06 -1.31 1.10
C TRP A 85 -2.91 -2.26 1.95
N ILE A 86 -4.22 -2.27 1.70
CA ILE A 86 -5.16 -3.23 2.29
C ILE A 86 -5.11 -4.55 1.51
N LYS A 87 -4.22 -5.47 1.92
CA LYS A 87 -4.00 -6.76 1.22
C LYS A 87 -4.91 -7.88 1.73
N LEU A 88 -6.22 -7.71 1.66
CA LEU A 88 -7.18 -8.71 2.17
C LEU A 88 -7.06 -10.06 1.43
N THR A 89 -6.76 -10.08 0.12
CA THR A 89 -6.59 -11.31 -0.66
C THR A 89 -5.38 -12.14 -0.24
N ALA A 90 -4.37 -11.50 0.34
CA ALA A 90 -3.16 -12.20 0.77
C ALA A 90 -3.38 -13.10 2.00
N LYS A 91 -4.48 -12.89 2.75
CA LYS A 91 -4.77 -13.61 3.99
C LYS A 91 -6.14 -14.29 4.01
N ASN A 92 -7.11 -13.80 3.25
CA ASN A 92 -8.50 -14.27 3.29
C ASN A 92 -8.86 -15.09 2.05
N SER A 93 -9.78 -16.04 2.22
CA SER A 93 -10.31 -16.83 1.10
C SER A 93 -11.39 -16.07 0.32
N ALA A 94 -11.68 -16.52 -0.90
CA ALA A 94 -12.73 -15.93 -1.73
C ALA A 94 -14.12 -15.95 -1.08
N ASP A 95 -14.42 -16.91 -0.21
CA ASP A 95 -15.70 -17.01 0.50
C ASP A 95 -15.88 -15.88 1.53
N VAL A 96 -14.77 -15.38 2.08
CA VAL A 96 -14.74 -14.25 3.01
C VAL A 96 -14.83 -12.93 2.25
N LEU A 97 -14.10 -12.81 1.15
CA LEU A 97 -14.02 -11.58 0.34
C LEU A 97 -15.28 -11.30 -0.46
N ASN A 98 -15.97 -12.34 -0.94
CA ASN A 98 -17.19 -12.23 -1.74
C ASN A 98 -18.44 -12.57 -0.93
N ASN A 99 -18.40 -12.36 0.39
CA ASN A 99 -19.50 -12.71 1.27
C ASN A 99 -20.72 -11.82 0.99
N PRO A 100 -21.93 -12.39 0.76
CA PRO A 100 -23.11 -11.58 0.45
C PRO A 100 -23.76 -10.91 1.68
N LEU A 101 -23.31 -11.25 2.89
CA LEU A 101 -23.92 -10.79 4.15
C LEU A 101 -23.14 -9.65 4.81
N PHE A 102 -21.84 -9.57 4.60
CA PHE A 102 -20.99 -8.54 5.19
C PHE A 102 -19.74 -8.29 4.34
N THR A 103 -19.21 -7.07 4.47
CA THR A 103 -17.95 -6.65 3.87
C THR A 103 -16.92 -6.41 4.97
N PHE A 104 -15.65 -6.65 4.68
CA PHE A 104 -14.55 -6.23 5.56
C PHE A 104 -13.91 -4.97 5.00
N GLY A 105 -13.53 -4.09 5.91
CA GLY A 105 -12.81 -2.88 5.56
C GLY A 105 -11.86 -2.45 6.67
N VAL A 106 -11.13 -1.39 6.38
CA VAL A 106 -10.27 -0.68 7.35
C VAL A 106 -10.73 0.76 7.36
N THR A 107 -10.91 1.31 8.56
CA THR A 107 -11.11 2.75 8.71
C THR A 107 -9.75 3.42 8.89
N TYR A 108 -9.39 4.33 8.00
CA TYR A 108 -8.16 5.11 8.08
C TYR A 108 -8.50 6.60 8.08
N ASN A 109 -8.01 7.34 9.07
CA ASN A 109 -8.24 8.77 9.23
C ASN A 109 -9.73 9.19 9.11
N GLY A 110 -10.64 8.36 9.65
CA GLY A 110 -12.09 8.60 9.63
C GLY A 110 -12.79 8.26 8.31
N VAL A 111 -12.09 7.67 7.34
CA VAL A 111 -12.67 7.19 6.07
C VAL A 111 -12.68 5.67 6.05
N ASP A 112 -13.83 5.08 5.70
CA ASP A 112 -13.99 3.64 5.57
C ASP A 112 -13.52 3.18 4.19
N HIS A 113 -12.59 2.22 4.18
CA HIS A 113 -12.03 1.59 2.99
C HIS A 113 -12.46 0.12 2.95
N GLU A 114 -13.36 -0.21 2.04
CA GLU A 114 -13.95 -1.55 1.87
C GLU A 114 -13.47 -2.24 0.59
N GLY A 115 -12.52 -1.62 -0.13
CA GLY A 115 -11.95 -2.16 -1.35
C GLY A 115 -11.05 -3.37 -1.09
N ILE A 116 -10.97 -4.23 -2.11
CA ILE A 116 -10.04 -5.36 -2.13
C ILE A 116 -8.74 -4.87 -2.78
N ASP A 117 -7.61 -5.08 -2.10
CA ASP A 117 -6.28 -4.68 -2.57
C ASP A 117 -6.20 -3.18 -2.90
N GLU A 118 -6.75 -2.38 -1.98
CA GLU A 118 -6.83 -0.93 -2.08
C GLU A 118 -5.56 -0.27 -1.50
N GLY A 119 -5.02 0.72 -2.23
CA GLY A 119 -3.97 1.60 -1.75
C GLY A 119 -4.56 2.85 -1.09
N ILE A 120 -4.19 3.09 0.16
CA ILE A 120 -4.54 4.27 0.95
C ILE A 120 -3.39 5.26 0.89
N ASP A 121 -3.68 6.48 0.48
CA ASP A 121 -2.74 7.60 0.61
C ASP A 121 -2.53 7.93 2.09
N THR A 122 -1.30 7.81 2.56
CA THR A 122 -0.98 8.10 3.96
C THR A 122 -0.85 9.60 4.23
N GLY A 123 -0.75 10.42 3.18
CA GLY A 123 -0.35 11.83 3.25
C GLY A 123 1.13 12.03 3.60
N ALA A 124 1.90 10.95 3.75
CA ALA A 124 3.34 11.00 3.96
C ALA A 124 4.08 10.91 2.63
N CYS A 125 5.18 11.63 2.55
CA CYS A 125 6.00 11.79 1.36
C CYS A 125 7.46 11.71 1.78
N LEU A 126 8.27 10.96 1.03
CA LEU A 126 9.71 10.86 1.24
C LEU A 126 10.42 11.80 0.27
N ASP A 127 11.09 12.81 0.83
CA ASP A 127 11.95 13.71 0.08
C ASP A 127 13.36 13.09 -0.01
N THR A 128 13.95 13.16 -1.20
CA THR A 128 15.31 12.66 -1.45
C THR A 128 16.32 13.80 -1.54
N PHE A 129 16.01 14.95 -0.94
CA PHE A 129 16.87 16.12 -0.79
C PHE A 129 18.35 15.75 -0.51
N GLU A 130 19.18 15.79 -1.56
CA GLU A 130 20.62 15.91 -1.44
C GLU A 130 21.01 17.36 -1.71
N GLN A 131 21.55 18.02 -0.68
CA GLN A 131 21.97 19.42 -0.69
C GLN A 131 23.19 19.70 -1.59
N TYR A 132 23.62 18.72 -2.40
CA TYR A 132 24.92 18.72 -3.09
C TYR A 132 24.81 18.30 -4.56
N TYR A 133 24.23 19.16 -5.38
CA TYR A 133 24.68 19.25 -6.78
C TYR A 133 24.44 20.65 -7.36
N ASP A 134 25.48 21.26 -7.93
CA ASP A 134 25.48 22.51 -8.70
C ASP A 134 25.02 23.83 -8.02
N GLY A 135 24.87 23.85 -6.69
CA GLY A 135 24.60 25.10 -5.96
C GLY A 135 23.18 25.66 -6.17
N ILE A 136 22.26 24.83 -6.66
CA ILE A 136 20.84 25.16 -6.79
C ILE A 136 20.14 24.64 -5.52
N TRP A 137 19.52 25.55 -4.78
CA TRP A 137 18.68 25.22 -3.64
C TRP A 137 17.32 24.73 -4.15
N HIS A 138 16.94 23.52 -3.77
CA HIS A 138 15.57 23.02 -3.94
C HIS A 138 14.92 22.96 -2.55
N ASP A 139 13.77 23.60 -2.40
CA ASP A 139 12.99 23.47 -1.17
C ASP A 139 12.40 22.07 -1.09
N PRO A 140 12.34 21.45 0.10
CA PRO A 140 11.72 20.15 0.25
C PRO A 140 10.24 20.22 -0.16
N VAL A 141 9.80 19.27 -0.97
CA VAL A 141 8.44 19.25 -1.52
C VAL A 141 7.45 18.59 -0.54
N CYS A 142 7.95 17.69 0.32
CA CYS A 142 7.14 16.97 1.29
C CYS A 142 6.85 17.74 2.61
N ASN A 143 7.17 19.05 2.72
CA ASN A 143 7.00 19.86 3.94
C ASN A 143 6.07 21.07 3.76
#